data_AF-A0A847ZBE4-F1
#
_entry.id   AF-A0A847ZBE4-F1
#
_cell.length_a   1.000
_cell.length_b   1.000
_cell.length_c   1.000
_cell.angle_alpha   90.00
_cell.angle_beta   90.00
_cell.angle_gamma   90.00
#
_symmetry.space_group_name_H-M   'P 1'
#
loop_
_entity.id
_entity.type
_entity.pdbx_description
1 polymer ?
#
loop_
_entity_poly.entity_id
_entity_poly.type
_entity_poly.pdbx_seq_one_letter_code
_entity_poly.pdbx_strand_id
1 'polypeptide(L)'
;ARNLFLYLGAVALLSQAVLVQRNLPAFMAGYSGPGVSIAKYDSIKTSNDLAAASRVCNIDPVRSKKVIVDDHTYLYFQKSKWPMAVTYIGFLNDDNSIRQFFLEADSDGLVTHCESWIFNKPYIRPFVKRQGDVCCISKGDLRNSIFD
;
A
#
# COMPACT_ATOMS: atom_id res chain seq x y z
N ALA A 1 29.56 -22.95 31.90
CA ALA A 1 28.90 -21.70 31.48
C ALA A 1 29.06 -21.43 29.97
N ARG A 2 30.28 -21.29 29.43
CA ARG A 2 30.55 -20.95 28.02
C ARG A 2 29.82 -21.82 26.97
N ASN A 3 29.80 -23.14 27.15
CA ASN A 3 29.11 -24.05 26.21
C ASN A 3 27.58 -23.92 26.29
N LEU A 4 27.04 -23.57 27.46
CA LEU A 4 25.61 -23.33 27.65
C LEU A 4 25.17 -22.03 26.96
N PHE A 5 25.98 -20.96 27.06
CA PHE A 5 25.72 -19.69 26.37
C PHE A 5 25.82 -19.82 24.85
N LEU A 6 26.78 -20.59 24.33
CA LEU A 6 26.88 -20.89 22.90
C LEU A 6 25.66 -21.68 22.41
N TYR A 7 25.18 -22.64 23.21
CA TYR A 7 23.99 -23.42 22.89
C TYR A 7 22.73 -22.55 22.88
N LEU A 8 22.55 -21.70 23.89
CA LEU A 8 21.43 -20.75 23.97
C LEU A 8 21.47 -19.73 22.82
N GLY A 9 22.66 -19.22 22.47
CA GLY A 9 22.84 -18.33 21.33
C GLY A 9 22.48 -18.97 20.00
N ALA A 10 22.90 -20.23 19.77
CA ALA A 10 22.56 -20.98 18.58
C ALA A 10 21.04 -21.24 18.49
N VAL A 11 20.41 -21.64 19.60
CA VAL A 11 18.95 -21.85 19.66
C VAL A 11 18.18 -20.54 19.42
N ALA A 12 18.66 -19.41 19.96
CA ALA A 12 18.03 -18.11 19.74
C ALA A 12 18.11 -17.66 18.28
N LEU A 13 19.26 -17.84 17.63
CA LEU A 13 19.45 -17.51 16.21
C LEU A 13 18.62 -18.43 15.30
N LEU A 14 18.59 -19.73 15.58
CA LEU A 14 17.73 -20.69 14.87
C LEU A 14 16.24 -20.36 15.04
N SER A 15 15.83 -19.98 16.26
CA SER A 15 14.43 -19.62 16.54
C SER A 15 14.03 -18.35 15.77
N GLN A 16 14.91 -17.33 15.74
CA GLN A 16 14.67 -16.13 14.93
C GLN A 16 14.65 -16.44 13.44
N ALA A 17 15.59 -17.25 12.94
CA ALA A 17 15.63 -17.66 11.54
C ALA A 17 14.38 -18.42 11.12
N VAL A 18 13.88 -19.35 11.94
CA VAL A 18 12.64 -20.10 11.68
C VAL A 18 11.42 -19.19 11.76
N LEU A 19 11.37 -18.26 12.73
CA LEU A 19 10.29 -17.28 12.86
C LEU A 19 10.24 -16.37 11.64
N VAL A 20 11.38 -15.85 11.19
CA VAL A 20 11.50 -15.04 9.99
C VAL A 20 11.13 -15.89 8.78
N GLN A 21 11.72 -17.06 8.55
CA GLN A 21 11.43 -17.89 7.38
C GLN A 21 9.95 -18.31 7.28
N ARG A 22 9.28 -18.60 8.40
CA ARG A 22 7.84 -18.93 8.42
C ARG A 22 6.94 -17.73 8.15
N ASN A 23 7.30 -16.56 8.67
CA ASN A 23 6.44 -15.37 8.58
C ASN A 23 6.85 -14.43 7.45
N LEU A 24 8.05 -14.57 6.87
CA LEU A 24 8.55 -13.76 5.76
C LEU A 24 7.67 -13.91 4.52
N PRO A 25 7.14 -15.08 4.15
CA PRO A 25 6.15 -15.18 3.07
C PRO A 25 4.87 -14.39 3.39
N ALA A 26 4.40 -14.41 4.64
CA ALA A 26 3.23 -13.61 5.06
C ALA A 26 3.55 -12.10 5.12
N PHE A 27 4.77 -11.73 5.49
CA PHE A 27 5.27 -10.35 5.51
C PHE A 27 5.52 -9.81 4.09
N MET A 28 6.02 -10.63 3.18
CA MET A 28 6.18 -10.32 1.76
C MET A 28 4.85 -10.36 0.99
N ALA A 29 3.92 -11.22 1.41
CA ALA A 29 2.51 -11.11 1.05
C ALA A 29 1.84 -9.91 1.74
N GLY A 30 2.47 -9.28 2.74
CA GLY A 30 2.18 -7.89 3.06
C GLY A 30 2.67 -7.02 1.91
N TYR A 31 3.97 -6.99 1.66
CA TYR A 31 4.63 -6.13 0.65
C TYR A 31 4.01 -6.17 -0.76
N SER A 32 3.32 -7.25 -1.13
CA SER A 32 2.71 -7.44 -2.45
C SER A 32 1.31 -8.07 -2.41
N GLY A 33 0.76 -8.43 -1.26
CA GLY A 33 -0.46 -9.24 -1.17
C GLY A 33 -1.63 -8.57 -0.47
N PRO A 34 -2.71 -9.34 -0.24
CA PRO A 34 -4.01 -8.80 0.14
C PRO A 34 -3.94 -8.10 1.50
N GLY A 35 -4.02 -6.77 1.51
CA GLY A 35 -4.28 -5.98 2.71
C GLY A 35 -5.50 -6.51 3.49
N VAL A 36 -5.59 -6.19 4.78
CA VAL A 36 -6.72 -6.61 5.62
C VAL A 36 -7.53 -5.36 5.94
N SER A 37 -8.72 -5.23 5.38
CA SER A 37 -9.60 -4.10 5.71
C SER A 37 -10.12 -4.22 7.14
N ILE A 38 -9.80 -3.23 7.97
CA ILE A 38 -10.25 -3.14 9.38
C ILE A 38 -11.47 -2.20 9.50
N ALA A 39 -11.81 -1.46 8.44
CA ALA A 39 -12.90 -0.49 8.44
C ALA A 39 -14.27 -1.13 8.17
N LYS A 40 -15.30 -0.67 8.89
CA LYS A 40 -16.69 -1.00 8.57
C LYS A 40 -17.06 -0.32 7.24
N TYR A 41 -17.20 -1.13 6.21
CA TYR A 41 -17.61 -0.72 4.88
C TYR A 41 -19.11 -0.47 4.87
N ASP A 42 -19.52 0.75 5.21
CA ASP A 42 -20.94 1.11 5.28
C ASP A 42 -21.23 2.26 4.31
N SER A 43 -21.98 1.95 3.25
CA SER A 43 -22.85 2.84 2.46
C SER A 43 -22.71 2.68 0.94
N ILE A 44 -23.87 2.77 0.27
CA ILE A 44 -24.01 2.98 -1.18
C ILE A 44 -23.19 4.20 -1.64
N LYS A 45 -23.07 5.24 -0.79
CA LYS A 45 -22.28 6.44 -1.06
C LYS A 45 -20.81 6.10 -1.30
N THR A 46 -20.17 5.39 -0.38
CA THR A 46 -18.74 5.01 -0.53
C THR A 46 -18.50 4.16 -1.78
N SER A 47 -19.42 3.24 -2.09
CA SER A 47 -19.33 2.47 -3.33
C SER A 47 -19.42 3.35 -4.59
N ASN A 48 -20.27 4.37 -4.57
CA ASN A 48 -20.40 5.32 -5.69
C ASN A 48 -19.15 6.19 -5.82
N ASP A 49 -18.61 6.68 -4.70
CA ASP A 49 -17.38 7.48 -4.65
C ASP A 49 -16.18 6.67 -5.19
N LEU A 50 -16.05 5.40 -4.80
CA LEU A 50 -15.02 4.49 -5.31
C LEU A 50 -15.17 4.20 -6.81
N ALA A 51 -16.41 3.99 -7.28
CA ALA A 51 -16.68 3.79 -8.69
C ALA A 51 -16.40 5.05 -9.53
N ALA A 52 -16.63 6.23 -8.97
CA ALA A 52 -16.29 7.51 -9.59
C ALA A 52 -14.77 7.72 -9.62
N ALA A 53 -14.08 7.48 -8.50
CA ALA A 53 -12.63 7.59 -8.38
C ALA A 53 -11.91 6.65 -9.36
N SER A 54 -12.37 5.39 -9.44
CA SER A 54 -11.90 4.39 -10.40
C SER A 54 -11.97 4.88 -11.85
N ARG A 55 -13.08 5.54 -12.23
CA ARG A 55 -13.24 6.13 -13.56
C ARG A 55 -12.35 7.34 -13.78
N VAL A 56 -12.29 8.26 -12.82
CA VAL A 56 -11.53 9.52 -12.91
C VAL A 56 -10.01 9.28 -12.96
N CYS A 57 -9.53 8.27 -12.25
CA CYS A 57 -8.11 7.90 -12.23
C CYS A 57 -7.76 6.76 -13.20
N ASN A 58 -8.73 6.22 -13.93
CA ASN A 58 -8.57 5.08 -14.84
C ASN A 58 -7.94 3.84 -14.17
N ILE A 59 -8.43 3.50 -12.98
CA ILE A 59 -7.96 2.36 -12.17
C ILE A 59 -9.08 1.33 -12.11
N ASP A 60 -8.93 0.22 -12.82
CA ASP A 60 -9.91 -0.86 -12.90
C ASP A 60 -9.76 -1.78 -11.66
N PRO A 61 -10.82 -1.96 -10.84
CA PRO A 61 -10.74 -2.76 -9.61
C PRO A 61 -10.46 -4.25 -9.83
N VAL A 62 -10.54 -4.75 -11.06
CA VAL A 62 -10.30 -6.14 -11.44
C VAL A 62 -9.03 -6.30 -12.27
N ARG A 63 -8.78 -5.37 -13.21
CA ARG A 63 -7.68 -5.51 -14.18
C ARG A 63 -6.40 -4.80 -13.78
N SER A 64 -6.50 -3.72 -13.01
CA SER A 64 -5.31 -2.99 -12.56
C SER A 64 -4.45 -3.86 -11.67
N LYS A 65 -3.15 -3.56 -11.66
CA LYS A 65 -2.14 -4.27 -10.91
C LYS A 65 -1.50 -3.34 -9.89
N LYS A 66 -1.14 -3.90 -8.73
CA LYS A 66 -0.35 -3.19 -7.73
C LYS A 66 -0.95 -1.84 -7.35
N VAL A 67 -2.28 -1.77 -7.30
CA VAL A 67 -2.99 -0.55 -6.88
C VAL A 67 -2.66 -0.32 -5.42
N ILE A 68 -2.21 0.89 -5.09
CA ILE A 68 -1.91 1.24 -3.70
C ILE A 68 -3.21 1.69 -3.04
N VAL A 69 -3.57 1.05 -1.94
CA VAL A 69 -4.87 1.17 -1.27
C VAL A 69 -4.69 1.27 0.24
N ASP A 70 -5.70 1.76 0.94
CA ASP A 70 -5.77 1.72 2.40
C ASP A 70 -6.89 0.78 2.85
N ASP A 71 -7.09 0.65 4.16
CA ASP A 71 -8.14 -0.21 4.70
C ASP A 71 -9.55 0.21 4.25
N HIS A 72 -9.74 1.49 3.90
CA HIS A 72 -11.02 2.04 3.45
C HIS A 72 -11.34 1.64 2.01
N THR A 73 -10.35 1.66 1.12
CA THR A 73 -10.52 1.38 -0.31
C THR A 73 -10.22 -0.08 -0.67
N TYR A 74 -9.53 -0.81 0.21
CA TYR A 74 -9.05 -2.17 -0.04
C TYR A 74 -10.13 -3.13 -0.56
N LEU A 75 -11.29 -3.22 0.10
CA LEU A 75 -12.33 -4.19 -0.26
C LEU A 75 -12.85 -4.03 -1.70
N TYR A 76 -12.86 -2.81 -2.23
CA TYR A 76 -13.26 -2.54 -3.61
C TYR A 76 -12.20 -2.99 -4.62
N PHE A 77 -10.92 -2.77 -4.29
CA PHE A 77 -9.78 -3.11 -5.14
C PHE A 77 -9.13 -4.46 -4.82
N GLN A 78 -9.70 -5.26 -3.91
CA GLN A 78 -9.14 -6.57 -3.53
C GLN A 78 -9.04 -7.56 -4.70
N LYS A 79 -9.85 -7.34 -5.75
CA LYS A 79 -9.86 -8.15 -6.98
C LYS A 79 -8.77 -7.73 -7.98
N SER A 80 -8.09 -6.62 -7.73
CA SER A 80 -6.94 -6.20 -8.53
C SER A 80 -5.79 -7.18 -8.34
N LYS A 81 -4.86 -7.23 -9.31
CA LYS A 81 -3.72 -8.14 -9.22
C LYS A 81 -2.67 -7.53 -8.28
N TRP A 82 -2.55 -8.08 -7.07
CA TRP A 82 -1.53 -7.71 -6.07
C TRP A 82 -1.73 -6.29 -5.48
N PRO A 83 -2.91 -5.96 -4.89
CA PRO A 83 -3.08 -4.65 -4.22
C PRO A 83 -2.00 -4.45 -3.14
N MET A 84 -1.54 -3.22 -2.94
CA MET A 84 -0.50 -2.89 -1.96
C MET A 84 -1.07 -1.93 -0.92
N ALA A 85 -0.78 -2.16 0.36
CA ALA A 85 -1.21 -1.26 1.41
C ALA A 85 -0.38 0.04 1.42
N VAL A 86 -1.04 1.19 1.53
CA VAL A 86 -0.38 2.51 1.67
C VAL A 86 0.48 2.59 2.92
N THR A 87 0.20 1.75 3.92
CA THR A 87 1.00 1.62 5.15
C THR A 87 2.45 1.22 4.87
N TYR A 88 2.74 0.56 3.74
CA TYR A 88 4.13 0.26 3.35
C TYR A 88 4.95 1.51 3.06
N ILE A 89 4.30 2.55 2.55
CA ILE A 89 4.94 3.85 2.34
C ILE A 89 5.24 4.52 3.69
N GLY A 90 4.44 4.24 4.73
CA GLY A 90 4.61 4.80 6.07
C GLY A 90 5.86 4.32 6.81
N PHE A 91 6.49 3.24 6.35
CA PHE A 91 7.77 2.74 6.89
C PHE A 91 8.99 3.39 6.22
N LEU A 92 8.80 4.23 5.20
CA LEU A 92 9.87 4.93 4.52
C LEU A 92 10.14 6.27 5.21
N ASN A 93 11.42 6.55 5.48
CA ASN A 93 11.81 7.64 6.38
C ASN A 93 11.93 9.01 5.69
N ASP A 94 11.92 9.06 4.35
CA ASP A 94 12.15 10.28 3.58
C ASP A 94 11.40 10.29 2.25
N ASP A 95 11.20 11.50 1.69
CA ASP A 95 10.45 11.72 0.45
C ASP A 95 11.12 11.08 -0.78
N ASN A 96 12.45 10.95 -0.81
CA ASN A 96 13.14 10.31 -1.93
C ASN A 96 12.86 8.80 -1.94
N SER A 97 12.88 8.16 -0.78
CA SER A 97 12.52 6.75 -0.61
C SER A 97 11.07 6.49 -1.01
N ILE A 98 10.13 7.39 -0.67
CA ILE A 98 8.72 7.32 -1.10
C ILE A 98 8.61 7.44 -2.62
N ARG A 99 9.32 8.39 -3.23
CA ARG A 99 9.33 8.57 -4.69
C ARG A 99 9.93 7.34 -5.39
N GLN A 100 11.01 6.78 -4.88
CA GLN A 100 11.60 5.54 -5.39
C GLN A 100 10.64 4.37 -5.29
N PHE A 101 9.92 4.24 -4.18
CA PHE A 101 8.88 3.22 -4.04
C PHE A 101 7.83 3.32 -5.15
N PHE A 102 7.35 4.52 -5.48
CA PHE A 102 6.40 4.67 -6.58
C PHE A 102 6.98 4.31 -7.95
N LEU A 103 8.29 4.54 -8.18
CA LEU A 103 8.98 4.11 -9.40
C LEU A 103 9.10 2.58 -9.48
N GLU A 104 9.55 1.95 -8.40
CA GLU A 104 9.83 0.51 -8.35
C GLU A 104 8.54 -0.33 -8.32
N ALA A 105 7.49 0.18 -7.68
CA ALA A 105 6.22 -0.50 -7.58
C ALA A 105 5.58 -0.73 -8.96
N ASP A 106 5.78 0.18 -9.92
CA ASP A 106 5.05 0.24 -11.20
C ASP A 106 3.53 0.10 -10.99
N SER A 107 3.01 0.83 -9.99
CA SER A 107 1.60 0.81 -9.62
C SER A 107 0.71 1.37 -10.75
N ASP A 108 -0.47 0.79 -10.94
CA ASP A 108 -1.48 1.37 -11.84
C ASP A 108 -2.24 2.56 -11.21
N GLY A 109 -1.99 2.86 -9.94
CA GLY A 109 -2.45 4.07 -9.28
C GLY A 109 -2.57 3.94 -7.76
N LEU A 110 -2.82 5.09 -7.13
CA LEU A 110 -3.03 5.22 -5.69
C LEU A 110 -4.50 5.58 -5.44
N VAL A 111 -5.19 4.87 -4.56
CA VAL A 111 -6.59 5.15 -4.19
C VAL A 111 -6.77 4.94 -2.69
N THR A 112 -6.96 5.99 -1.92
CA THR A 112 -7.10 5.92 -0.45
C THR A 112 -8.15 6.93 0.04
N HIS A 113 -8.46 6.91 1.33
CA HIS A 113 -9.19 7.99 1.96
C HIS A 113 -8.44 9.32 1.79
N CYS A 114 -9.16 10.42 1.58
CA CYS A 114 -8.55 11.74 1.34
C CYS A 114 -7.75 12.29 2.54
N GLU A 115 -8.01 11.81 3.75
CA GLU A 115 -7.25 12.19 4.96
C GLU A 115 -5.91 11.43 5.09
N SER A 116 -5.60 10.53 4.16
CA SER A 116 -4.33 9.82 4.15
C SER A 116 -3.16 10.82 4.09
N TRP A 117 -2.19 10.64 4.98
CA TRP A 117 -1.03 11.52 5.13
C TRP A 117 -0.22 11.66 3.83
N ILE A 118 -0.29 10.67 2.93
CA ILE A 118 0.42 10.68 1.65
C ILE A 118 0.00 11.86 0.76
N PHE A 119 -1.27 12.30 0.84
CA PHE A 119 -1.79 13.40 0.03
C PHE A 119 -1.41 14.78 0.54
N ASN A 120 -0.84 14.87 1.76
CA ASN A 120 -0.29 16.12 2.28
C ASN A 120 1.12 16.43 1.73
N LYS A 121 1.73 15.49 1.01
CA LYS A 121 3.05 15.69 0.41
C LYS A 121 2.99 16.70 -0.75
N PRO A 122 3.84 17.74 -0.76
CA PRO A 122 3.78 18.82 -1.77
C PRO A 122 3.86 18.34 -3.22
N TYR A 123 4.61 17.27 -3.47
CA TYR A 123 4.80 16.69 -4.81
C TYR A 123 3.67 15.75 -5.24
N ILE A 124 2.87 15.25 -4.29
CA ILE A 124 1.71 14.40 -4.54
C ILE A 124 0.45 15.25 -4.75
N ARG A 125 0.26 16.25 -3.89
CA ARG A 125 -0.97 17.06 -3.79
C ARG A 125 -1.50 17.62 -5.13
N PRO A 126 -0.68 18.14 -6.06
CA PRO A 126 -1.16 18.70 -7.33
C PRO A 126 -1.87 17.67 -8.23
N PHE A 127 -1.57 16.39 -8.03
CA PHE A 127 -2.03 15.28 -8.86
C PHE A 127 -3.26 14.55 -8.29
N VAL A 128 -3.68 14.92 -7.08
CA VAL A 128 -4.76 14.25 -6.35
C VAL A 128 -6.12 14.63 -6.94
N LYS A 129 -6.90 13.62 -7.32
CA LYS A 129 -8.28 13.75 -7.77
C LYS A 129 -9.20 13.27 -6.65
N ARG A 130 -10.16 14.10 -6.24
CA ARG A 130 -11.09 13.81 -5.14
C ARG A 130 -12.47 13.44 -5.66
N GLN A 131 -13.07 12.40 -5.09
CA GLN A 131 -14.46 11.98 -5.30
C GLN A 131 -15.06 11.63 -3.93
N GLY A 132 -15.87 12.54 -3.39
CA GLY A 132 -16.36 12.41 -2.01
C GLY A 132 -15.22 12.36 -0.99
N ASP A 133 -15.17 11.27 -0.24
CA ASP A 133 -14.14 11.02 0.79
C ASP A 133 -12.96 10.17 0.27
N VAL A 134 -13.01 9.78 -1.00
CA VAL A 134 -11.96 9.01 -1.69
C VAL A 134 -11.12 9.94 -2.56
N CYS A 135 -9.80 9.76 -2.46
CA CYS A 135 -8.83 10.47 -3.28
C CYS A 135 -8.00 9.47 -4.06
N CYS A 136 -7.69 9.80 -5.31
CA CYS A 136 -6.93 8.93 -6.20
C CYS A 136 -5.92 9.69 -7.05
N ILE A 137 -4.93 8.96 -7.54
CA ILE A 137 -3.91 9.42 -8.49
C ILE A 137 -3.75 8.35 -9.57
N SER A 138 -3.80 8.76 -10.84
CA SER A 138 -3.61 7.84 -11.97
C SER A 138 -2.15 7.41 -12.09
N LYS A 139 -1.87 6.32 -12.82
CA LYS A 139 -0.48 5.87 -13.09
C LYS A 139 0.41 6.98 -13.66
N GLY A 140 -0.09 7.74 -14.63
CA GLY A 140 0.67 8.82 -15.28
C GLY A 140 0.99 9.95 -14.31
N ASP A 141 -0.01 10.37 -13.55
CA ASP A 141 0.12 11.43 -12.55
C ASP A 141 1.05 10.99 -11.39
N LEU A 142 0.98 9.72 -10.99
CA LEU A 142 1.85 9.15 -9.97
C LEU A 142 3.31 9.14 -10.43
N ARG A 143 3.56 8.81 -11.71
CA ARG A 143 4.90 8.93 -12.29
C ARG A 143 5.38 10.39 -12.34
N ASN A 144 4.52 11.33 -12.74
CA ASN A 144 4.88 12.75 -12.81
C ASN A 144 5.20 13.34 -11.44
N SER A 145 4.48 12.92 -10.39
CA SER A 145 4.74 13.34 -9.00
C SER A 145 6.15 13.03 -8.48
N ILE A 146 6.92 12.21 -9.22
CA ILE A 146 8.27 11.79 -8.87
C ILE A 146 9.32 12.70 -9.52
N PHE A 147 9.01 13.30 -10.66
CA PHE A 147 9.97 14.07 -11.47
C PHE A 147 9.84 15.60 -11.32
N ASP A 148 8.80 16.08 -10.63
CA ASP A 148 8.65 17.48 -10.19
C ASP A 148 9.29 17.74 -8.81
#